data_AF-A0A9P3I9J5-F1
#
_entry.id   AF-A0A9P3I9J5-F1
#
_cell.length_a   1.000
_cell.length_b   1.000
_cell.length_c   1.000
_cell.angle_alpha   90.00
_cell.angle_beta   90.00
_cell.angle_gamma   90.00
#
_symmetry.space_group_name_H-M   'P 1'
#
loop_
_entity.id
_entity.type
_entity.pdbx_description
1 polymer ?
#
loop_
_entity_poly.entity_id
_entity_poly.type
_entity_poly.pdbx_seq_one_letter_code
_entity_poly.pdbx_strand_id
1 'polypeptide(L)'
;MSVRQEDLRIDTYRSGGAGGQSVNTTSSAVRITHIPTGIVVAIQDELSQHQNKAKALKVLRARLFDAQRKQAEASRSQLRHGQIGSGDRSERIRTYNFPQGRITDHRVGLTLHSLPQVLQGEGLETFIEALEAAAEKEAIDALAKAD
;
A
#
# COMPACT_ATOMS: atom_id res chain seq x y z
N MET A 1 3.22 -10.55 11.10
CA MET A 1 3.55 -11.80 10.38
C MET A 1 4.43 -12.67 11.27
N SER A 2 4.03 -13.93 11.50
CA SER A 2 4.90 -14.91 12.14
C SER A 2 5.94 -15.38 11.13
N VAL A 3 7.23 -15.31 11.47
CA VAL A 3 8.28 -15.90 10.63
C VAL A 3 8.30 -17.39 10.96
N ARG A 4 7.77 -18.19 10.04
CA ARG A 4 7.77 -19.65 10.18
C ARG A 4 9.14 -20.21 9.84
N GLN A 5 9.52 -21.29 10.49
CA GLN A 5 10.89 -21.80 10.41
C GLN A 5 11.13 -22.54 9.09
N GLU A 6 10.09 -23.14 8.52
CA GLU A 6 10.08 -23.80 7.21
C GLU A 6 10.34 -22.83 6.04
N ASP A 7 10.06 -21.54 6.21
CA ASP A 7 10.24 -20.51 5.18
C ASP A 7 11.68 -19.95 5.16
N LEU A 8 12.56 -20.44 6.04
CA LEU A 8 13.92 -19.93 6.24
C LEU A 8 14.98 -20.92 5.78
N ARG A 9 15.83 -20.49 4.83
CA ARG A 9 17.13 -21.15 4.57
C ARG A 9 18.21 -20.48 5.40
N ILE A 10 18.90 -21.24 6.23
CA ILE A 10 19.97 -20.76 7.10
C ILE A 10 21.28 -21.40 6.64
N ASP A 11 22.19 -20.56 6.15
CA ASP A 11 23.52 -20.95 5.67
C ASP A 11 24.57 -20.44 6.67
N THR A 12 25.41 -21.34 7.19
CA THR A 12 26.56 -20.97 8.04
C THR A 12 27.86 -21.05 7.25
N TYR A 13 28.73 -20.06 7.41
CA TYR A 13 29.98 -19.98 6.68
C TYR A 13 31.07 -19.32 7.52
N ARG A 14 32.31 -19.34 7.02
CA ARG A 14 33.45 -18.71 7.70
C ARG A 14 33.35 -17.19 7.56
N SER A 15 33.57 -16.50 8.66
CA SER A 15 33.56 -15.03 8.70
C SER A 15 34.71 -14.47 7.88
N GLY A 16 34.46 -13.38 7.15
CA GLY A 16 35.48 -12.69 6.38
C GLY A 16 36.07 -11.50 7.14
N GLY A 17 37.39 -11.31 7.11
CA GLY A 17 38.04 -10.13 7.68
C GLY A 17 39.44 -10.37 8.24
N ALA A 18 40.06 -9.29 8.76
CA ALA A 18 41.34 -9.35 9.45
C ALA A 18 41.17 -10.07 10.81
N GLY A 19 41.36 -11.39 10.80
CA GLY A 19 41.17 -12.24 11.96
C GLY A 19 42.33 -13.20 12.19
N GLY A 20 42.49 -13.64 13.44
CA GLY A 20 43.45 -14.70 13.80
C GLY A 20 43.00 -16.09 13.38
N GLN A 21 43.66 -17.13 13.88
CA GLN A 21 43.38 -18.54 13.55
C GLN A 21 41.89 -18.92 13.70
N SER A 22 41.20 -18.33 14.68
CA SER A 22 39.77 -18.56 14.96
C SER A 22 38.87 -18.18 13.78
N VAL A 23 39.17 -17.10 13.06
CA VAL A 23 38.36 -16.63 11.91
C VAL A 23 38.51 -17.55 10.69
N ASN A 24 39.69 -18.14 10.52
CA ASN A 24 39.99 -19.05 9.40
C ASN A 24 39.43 -20.47 9.62
N THR A 25 39.12 -20.84 10.86
CA THR A 25 38.73 -22.21 11.25
C THR A 25 37.27 -22.32 11.69
N THR A 26 36.72 -21.29 12.32
CA THR A 26 35.37 -21.31 12.89
C THR A 26 34.33 -20.73 11.93
N SER A 27 33.27 -21.50 11.65
CA SER A 27 32.12 -21.05 10.85
C SER A 27 31.12 -20.27 11.72
N SER A 28 31.44 -19.02 12.06
CA SER A 28 30.57 -18.17 12.91
C SER A 28 29.61 -17.24 12.14
N ALA A 29 29.83 -17.01 10.84
CA ALA A 29 28.96 -16.15 10.04
C ALA A 29 27.66 -16.88 9.66
N VAL A 30 26.54 -16.14 9.72
CA VAL A 30 25.20 -16.68 9.45
C VAL A 30 24.52 -15.85 8.38
N ARG A 31 24.00 -16.52 7.34
CA ARG A 31 23.13 -15.95 6.32
C ARG A 31 21.76 -16.61 6.41
N ILE A 32 20.72 -15.81 6.48
CA ILE A 32 19.33 -16.27 6.50
C ILE A 32 18.63 -15.71 5.27
N THR A 33 18.00 -16.59 4.51
CA THR A 33 17.17 -16.27 3.34
C THR A 33 15.73 -16.62 3.67
N HIS A 34 14.81 -15.66 3.55
CA HIS A 34 13.37 -15.94 3.57
C HIS A 34 12.93 -16.34 2.16
N ILE A 35 12.64 -17.62 1.96
CA ILE A 35 12.39 -18.23 0.64
C ILE A 35 11.22 -17.54 -0.09
N PRO A 36 10.06 -17.28 0.55
CA PRO A 36 8.92 -16.69 -0.16
C PRO A 36 9.14 -15.26 -0.64
N THR A 37 9.95 -14.46 0.06
CA THR A 37 10.16 -13.04 -0.31
C THR A 37 11.52 -12.78 -0.95
N GLY A 38 12.42 -13.77 -0.98
CA GLY A 38 13.79 -13.62 -1.45
C GLY A 38 14.67 -12.69 -0.59
N ILE A 39 14.19 -12.20 0.55
CA ILE A 39 14.96 -11.28 1.41
C ILE A 39 16.08 -12.06 2.10
N VAL A 40 17.31 -11.60 1.88
CA VAL A 40 18.53 -12.16 2.48
C VAL A 40 19.09 -11.21 3.53
N VAL A 41 19.51 -11.77 4.66
CA VAL A 41 20.22 -11.08 5.73
C VAL A 41 21.45 -11.90 6.11
N ALA A 42 22.62 -11.28 6.17
CA ALA A 42 23.85 -11.91 6.61
C ALA A 42 24.48 -11.11 7.75
N ILE A 43 24.93 -11.82 8.80
CA ILE A 43 25.57 -11.23 9.99
C ILE A 43 26.79 -12.07 10.37
N GLN A 44 27.88 -11.39 10.68
CA GLN A 44 29.16 -12.00 11.08
C GLN A 44 29.87 -11.21 12.20
N ASP A 45 29.13 -10.37 12.93
CA ASP A 45 29.70 -9.40 13.88
C ASP A 45 30.28 -10.09 15.13
N GLU A 46 29.62 -11.14 15.61
CA GLU A 46 30.00 -11.83 16.84
C GLU A 46 30.83 -13.08 16.56
N LEU A 47 31.63 -13.50 17.54
CA LEU A 47 32.37 -14.76 17.49
C LEU A 47 31.45 -16.00 17.53
N SER A 48 30.24 -15.86 18.11
CA SER A 48 29.28 -16.96 18.25
C SER A 48 28.24 -17.00 17.13
N GLN A 49 28.11 -18.16 16.47
CA GLN A 49 27.08 -18.39 15.46
C GLN A 49 25.66 -18.16 15.99
N HIS A 50 25.40 -18.48 17.27
CA HIS A 50 24.06 -18.41 17.85
C HIS A 50 23.64 -16.94 18.05
N GLN A 51 24.59 -16.09 18.44
CA GLN A 51 24.37 -14.65 18.56
C GLN A 51 24.16 -14.01 17.17
N ASN A 52 24.96 -14.39 16.17
CA ASN A 52 24.77 -13.94 14.79
C ASN A 52 23.42 -14.38 14.23
N LYS A 53 22.99 -15.63 14.48
CA LYS A 53 21.68 -16.14 14.09
C LYS A 53 20.53 -15.36 14.75
N ALA A 54 20.61 -15.09 16.05
CA ALA A 54 19.60 -14.33 16.77
C ALA A 54 19.46 -12.90 16.22
N LYS A 55 20.59 -12.22 15.97
CA LYS A 55 20.60 -10.90 15.34
C LYS A 55 20.04 -10.96 13.91
N ALA A 56 20.41 -11.97 13.13
CA ALA A 56 19.97 -12.10 11.74
C ALA A 56 18.45 -12.29 11.65
N LEU A 57 17.87 -13.10 12.54
CA LEU A 57 16.42 -13.25 12.66
C LEU A 57 15.72 -11.94 13.06
N LYS A 58 16.31 -11.16 13.98
CA LYS A 58 15.75 -9.86 14.38
C LYS A 58 15.72 -8.88 13.20
N VAL A 59 16.82 -8.78 12.45
CA VAL A 59 16.91 -7.91 11.27
C VAL A 59 15.99 -8.40 10.15
N LEU A 60 15.91 -9.71 9.92
CA LEU A 60 15.01 -10.28 8.93
C LEU A 60 13.54 -9.95 9.23
N ARG A 61 13.11 -10.09 10.49
CA ARG A 61 11.75 -9.70 10.92
C ARG A 61 11.46 -8.24 10.64
N ALA A 62 12.40 -7.34 10.96
CA ALA A 62 12.24 -5.91 10.68
C ALA A 62 12.10 -5.63 9.17
N ARG A 63 12.97 -6.23 8.34
CA ARG A 63 12.89 -6.07 6.87
C ARG A 63 11.59 -6.61 6.27
N LEU A 64 11.13 -7.76 6.75
CA LEU A 64 9.85 -8.34 6.31
C LEU A 64 8.67 -7.43 6.67
N PHE A 65 8.67 -6.89 7.89
CA PHE A 65 7.65 -5.96 8.34
C PHE A 65 7.63 -4.67 7.49
N ASP A 66 8.81 -4.08 7.25
CA ASP A 66 8.92 -2.88 6.42
C ASP A 66 8.47 -3.13 4.98
N ALA A 67 8.80 -4.28 4.40
CA ALA A 67 8.36 -4.64 3.05
C ALA A 67 6.83 -4.72 2.96
N GLN A 68 6.17 -5.38 3.93
CA GLN A 68 4.71 -5.44 3.98
C GLN A 68 4.07 -4.08 4.17
N ARG A 69 4.62 -3.27 5.09
CA ARG A 69 4.12 -1.92 5.35
C ARG A 69 4.19 -1.08 4.08
N LYS A 70 5.32 -1.11 3.36
CA LYS A 70 5.49 -0.40 2.08
C LYS A 70 4.52 -0.89 1.01
N GLN A 71 4.28 -2.20 0.91
CA GLN A 71 3.30 -2.74 -0.03
C GLN A 71 1.87 -2.26 0.28
N ALA A 72 1.47 -2.29 1.56
CA ALA A 72 0.17 -1.80 1.99
C ALA A 72 0.03 -0.29 1.75
N GLU A 73 1.07 0.48 2.03
CA GLU A 73 1.10 1.92 1.79
C GLU A 73 1.02 2.25 0.29
N ALA A 74 1.76 1.53 -0.55
CA ALA A 74 1.72 1.68 -2.00
C ALA A 74 0.32 1.39 -2.56
N SER A 75 -0.31 0.29 -2.13
CA SER A 75 -1.69 -0.04 -2.53
C SER A 75 -2.67 1.04 -2.09
N ARG A 76 -2.57 1.53 -0.85
CA ARG A 76 -3.41 2.65 -0.36
C ARG A 76 -3.18 3.95 -1.11
N SER A 77 -1.92 4.24 -1.45
CA SER A 77 -1.54 5.43 -2.21
C SER A 77 -2.12 5.38 -3.63
N GLN A 78 -2.02 4.24 -4.30
CA GLN A 78 -2.61 4.01 -5.62
C GLN A 78 -4.14 4.16 -5.59
N LEU A 79 -4.81 3.53 -4.62
CA LEU A 79 -6.27 3.66 -4.46
C LEU A 79 -6.68 5.12 -4.24
N ARG A 80 -5.97 5.84 -3.37
CA ARG A 80 -6.23 7.27 -3.13
C ARG A 80 -6.00 8.11 -4.37
N HIS A 81 -4.92 7.85 -5.11
CA HIS A 81 -4.61 8.58 -6.32
C HIS A 81 -5.70 8.37 -7.38
N GLY A 82 -6.20 7.15 -7.54
CA GLY A 82 -7.33 6.87 -8.43
C GLY A 82 -8.65 7.55 -8.01
N GLN A 83 -8.89 7.73 -6.70
CA GLN A 83 -10.12 8.37 -6.20
C GLN A 83 -10.09 9.90 -6.31
N ILE A 84 -8.94 10.53 -6.07
CA ILE A 84 -8.81 11.99 -6.03
C ILE A 84 -8.38 12.56 -7.38
N GLY A 85 -7.67 11.76 -8.19
CA GLY A 85 -7.09 12.19 -9.45
C GLY A 85 -5.80 13.00 -9.28
N SER A 86 -5.50 13.83 -10.28
CA SER A 86 -4.36 14.73 -10.32
C SER A 86 -4.60 16.04 -9.54
N GLY A 87 -5.87 16.32 -9.20
CA GLY A 87 -6.29 17.57 -8.57
C GLY A 87 -6.41 18.73 -9.55
N ASP A 88 -6.35 18.46 -10.86
CA ASP A 88 -6.60 19.47 -11.89
C ASP A 88 -8.06 19.96 -11.87
N ARG A 89 -8.27 21.21 -12.29
CA ARG A 89 -9.61 21.82 -12.36
C ARG A 89 -10.52 21.12 -13.35
N SER A 90 -9.98 20.44 -14.36
CA SER A 90 -10.76 19.67 -15.33
C SER A 90 -11.42 18.44 -14.71
N GLU A 91 -10.83 17.87 -13.65
CA GLU A 91 -11.29 16.67 -12.96
C GLU A 91 -12.27 16.97 -11.80
N ARG A 92 -12.75 18.22 -11.69
CA ARG A 92 -13.64 18.63 -10.61
C ARG A 92 -14.97 17.87 -10.69
N ILE A 93 -15.35 17.28 -9.57
CA ILE A 93 -16.59 16.51 -9.46
C ILE A 93 -17.80 17.45 -9.31
N ARG A 94 -17.68 18.48 -8.46
CA ARG A 94 -18.75 19.46 -8.18
C ARG A 94 -18.20 20.87 -8.09
N THR A 95 -19.01 21.86 -8.44
CA THR A 95 -18.72 23.28 -8.24
C THR A 95 -19.77 23.90 -7.35
N TYR A 96 -19.34 24.45 -6.20
CA TYR A 96 -20.18 25.18 -5.25
C TYR A 96 -20.03 26.68 -5.51
N ASN A 97 -21.09 27.33 -6.01
CA ASN A 97 -21.10 28.76 -6.32
C ASN A 97 -21.96 29.52 -5.30
N PHE A 98 -21.29 30.16 -4.34
CA PHE A 98 -21.95 30.92 -3.27
C PHE A 98 -22.69 32.17 -3.75
N PRO A 99 -22.11 33.05 -4.61
CA PRO A 99 -22.82 34.23 -5.10
C PRO A 99 -24.15 33.94 -5.81
N GLN A 100 -24.23 32.81 -6.52
CA GLN A 100 -25.43 32.39 -7.26
C GLN A 100 -26.26 31.34 -6.49
N GLY A 101 -25.84 30.96 -5.28
CA GLY A 101 -26.53 29.97 -4.44
C GLY A 101 -26.68 28.59 -5.10
N ARG A 102 -25.76 28.20 -5.98
CA ARG A 102 -25.93 27.04 -6.87
C ARG A 102 -24.81 26.03 -6.77
N ILE A 103 -25.15 24.76 -6.98
CA ILE A 103 -24.20 23.65 -7.04
C ILE A 103 -24.40 22.90 -8.35
N THR A 104 -23.31 22.61 -9.06
CA THR A 104 -23.33 21.78 -10.28
C THR A 104 -22.43 20.56 -10.07
N ASP A 105 -22.98 19.36 -10.27
CA ASP A 105 -22.21 18.10 -10.35
C ASP A 105 -21.90 17.79 -11.82
N HIS A 106 -20.62 17.79 -12.17
CA HIS A 106 -20.16 17.66 -13.56
C HIS A 106 -20.19 16.22 -14.06
N ARG A 107 -20.32 15.22 -13.18
CA ARG A 107 -20.41 13.81 -13.60
C ARG A 107 -21.72 13.51 -14.31
N VAL A 108 -22.82 14.10 -13.84
CA VAL A 108 -24.18 13.89 -14.35
C VAL A 108 -24.79 15.15 -14.97
N GLY A 109 -24.08 16.29 -14.91
CA GLY A 109 -24.56 17.58 -15.42
C GLY A 109 -25.70 18.20 -14.60
N LEU A 110 -25.99 17.68 -13.41
CA LEU A 110 -27.08 18.14 -12.55
C LEU A 110 -26.72 19.45 -11.86
N THR A 111 -27.64 20.40 -11.85
CA THR A 111 -27.47 21.71 -11.20
C THR A 111 -28.63 22.03 -10.28
N LEU A 112 -28.36 22.32 -9.01
CA LEU A 112 -29.35 22.70 -7.99
C LEU A 112 -29.08 24.13 -7.48
N HIS A 113 -30.14 24.91 -7.30
CA HIS A 113 -30.10 26.30 -6.81
C HIS A 113 -30.34 26.43 -5.29
N SER A 114 -30.17 25.32 -4.55
CA SER A 114 -30.45 25.19 -3.13
C SER A 114 -29.17 24.96 -2.31
N LEU A 115 -28.14 25.77 -2.52
CA LEU A 115 -26.84 25.63 -1.85
C LEU A 115 -26.93 25.46 -0.31
N PRO A 116 -27.73 26.26 0.44
CA PRO A 116 -27.81 26.10 1.89
C PRO A 116 -28.32 24.73 2.33
N GLN A 117 -29.36 24.20 1.66
CA GLN A 117 -29.96 22.90 1.99
C GLN A 117 -29.00 21.75 1.71
N VAL A 118 -28.22 21.85 0.64
CA VAL A 118 -27.21 20.84 0.31
C VAL A 118 -26.05 20.86 1.32
N LEU A 119 -25.63 22.04 1.78
CA LEU A 119 -24.61 22.15 2.84
C LEU A 119 -25.11 21.63 4.20
N GLN A 120 -26.42 21.70 4.45
CA GLN A 120 -27.06 21.11 5.64
C GLN A 120 -27.28 19.59 5.51
N GLY A 121 -27.05 19.02 4.34
CA GLY A 121 -27.14 17.58 4.06
C GLY A 121 -28.47 17.15 3.44
N GLU A 122 -29.57 17.82 3.73
CA GLU A 122 -30.92 17.48 3.23
C GLU A 122 -31.00 17.47 1.69
N GLY A 123 -30.28 18.39 1.03
CA GLY A 123 -30.27 18.49 -0.43
C GLY A 123 -29.31 17.54 -1.15
N LEU A 124 -28.56 16.68 -0.42
CA LEU A 124 -27.60 15.77 -1.05
C LEU A 124 -28.27 14.57 -1.72
N GLU A 125 -29.43 14.14 -1.24
CA GLU A 125 -30.15 12.96 -1.73
C GLU A 125 -30.36 13.03 -3.24
N THR A 126 -30.80 14.18 -3.74
CA THR A 126 -31.04 14.41 -5.17
C THR A 126 -29.80 14.23 -6.03
N PHE A 127 -28.60 14.52 -5.50
CA PHE A 127 -27.36 14.23 -6.21
C PHE A 127 -27.01 12.75 -6.18
N ILE A 128 -27.25 12.07 -5.05
CA ILE A 128 -26.96 10.65 -4.87
C ILE A 128 -27.82 9.82 -5.82
N GLU A 129 -29.14 10.02 -5.81
CA GLU A 129 -30.08 9.33 -6.68
C GLU A 129 -29.71 9.50 -8.16
N ALA A 130 -29.36 10.72 -8.58
CA ALA A 130 -28.96 10.99 -9.97
C ALA A 130 -27.65 10.28 -10.35
N LEU A 131 -26.71 10.14 -9.42
CA LEU A 131 -25.44 9.43 -9.64
C LEU A 131 -25.63 7.92 -9.68
N GLU A 132 -26.48 7.37 -8.81
CA GLU A 132 -26.83 5.95 -8.80
C GLU A 132 -27.51 5.55 -10.11
N ALA A 133 -28.50 6.33 -10.55
CA ALA A 133 -29.18 6.09 -11.83
C ALA A 133 -28.23 6.17 -13.03
N ALA A 134 -27.28 7.11 -13.01
CA ALA A 134 -26.26 7.21 -14.06
C ALA A 134 -25.31 5.99 -14.06
N ALA A 135 -24.89 5.54 -12.88
CA ALA A 135 -24.02 4.37 -12.73
C ALA A 135 -24.71 3.06 -13.15
N GLU A 136 -25.99 2.89 -12.79
CA GLU A 136 -26.78 1.73 -13.22
C GLU A 136 -26.91 1.70 -14.74
N LYS A 137 -27.23 2.85 -15.36
CA LYS A 137 -27.31 2.96 -16.81
C LYS A 137 -25.98 2.62 -17.48
N GLU A 138 -24.87 3.15 -16.99
CA GLU A 138 -23.53 2.86 -17.54
C GLU A 138 -23.19 1.36 -17.43
N ALA A 139 -23.55 0.71 -16.32
CA ALA A 139 -23.36 -0.73 -16.14
C ALA A 139 -24.19 -1.57 -17.12
N ILE A 140 -25.45 -1.19 -17.36
CA ILE A 140 -26.33 -1.85 -18.35
C ILE A 140 -25.77 -1.67 -19.76
N ASP A 141 -25.36 -0.45 -20.13
CA ASP A 141 -24.79 -0.14 -21.44
C ASP A 141 -23.47 -0.88 -21.69
N ALA A 142 -22.65 -1.08 -20.64
CA ALA A 142 -21.42 -1.86 -20.72
C ALA A 142 -21.69 -3.35 -20.96
N LEU A 143 -22.73 -3.89 -20.32
CA LEU A 143 -23.16 -5.28 -20.52
C LEU A 143 -23.69 -5.50 -21.95
N ALA A 144 -24.54 -4.59 -22.44
CA ALA A 144 -25.13 -4.66 -23.78
C ALA A 144 -24.11 -4.51 -24.92
N LYS A 145 -22.91 -3.98 -24.65
CA LYS A 145 -21.78 -3.90 -25.61
C LYS A 145 -20.85 -5.11 -25.55
N ALA A 146 -20.96 -5.92 -24.50
CA ALA A 146 -20.17 -7.14 -24.33
C ALA A 146 -20.81 -8.36 -25.01
N ASP A 147 -22.11 -8.25 -25.33
CA ASP A 147 -22.90 -9.18 -26.17
C ASP A 147 -22.80 -8.80 -27.67
#